data_AF-A0A832ADE7-F1
#
_entry.id   AF-A0A832ADE7-F1
#
_cell.length_a   1.000
_cell.length_b   1.000
_cell.length_c   1.000
_cell.angle_alpha   90.00
_cell.angle_beta   90.00
_cell.angle_gamma   90.00
#
_symmetry.space_group_name_H-M   'P 1'
#
loop_
_entity.id
_entity.type
_entity.pdbx_description
1 polymer ?
#
loop_
_entity_poly.entity_id
_entity_poly.type
_entity_poly.pdbx_seq_one_letter_code
_entity_poly.pdbx_strand_id
1 'polypeptide(L)'
;MNTDLFPTASPAEIEHNYRHAQDAYARLGVDTDAAIARALQIPISLHCWQGDDVGGFEVKEGAVDSGGIMATGNFPGRARNGDELRQDLEQVMKLLPGVQRVNLHAFYAETSGRVVSRDALEPKHFSRWMDWAKALRIGLDFNPTFFAHPKAADGFTLSHRDPTIRQFWV
;
A
#
# COMPACT_ATOMS: atom_id res chain seq x y z
N MET A 1 -27.25 18.49 13.08
CA MET A 1 -26.13 18.65 12.13
C MET A 1 -26.55 17.96 10.85
N ASN A 2 -26.57 18.67 9.73
CA ASN A 2 -27.00 18.14 8.44
C ASN A 2 -25.93 17.16 7.96
N THR A 3 -26.23 15.86 7.92
CA THR A 3 -25.27 14.78 7.62
C THR A 3 -25.00 14.61 6.13
N ASP A 4 -25.75 15.26 5.26
CA ASP A 4 -25.57 15.16 3.81
C ASP A 4 -24.78 16.36 3.29
N LEU A 5 -23.46 16.33 3.47
CA LEU A 5 -22.53 17.27 2.83
C LEU A 5 -22.50 17.10 1.30
N PHE A 6 -23.05 16.00 0.79
CA PHE A 6 -23.17 15.73 -0.64
C PHE A 6 -24.56 15.15 -0.92
N PRO A 7 -25.45 15.87 -1.63
CA PRO A 7 -26.68 15.27 -2.11
C PRO A 7 -26.33 14.11 -3.05
N THR A 8 -26.88 12.93 -2.77
CA THR A 8 -26.70 11.75 -3.62
C THR A 8 -27.54 11.90 -4.89
N ALA A 9 -26.88 11.99 -6.04
CA ALA A 9 -27.54 11.96 -7.33
C ALA A 9 -28.20 10.58 -7.55
N SER A 10 -29.41 10.56 -8.09
CA SER A 10 -30.07 9.34 -8.53
C SER A 10 -29.31 8.72 -9.73
N PRO A 11 -29.42 7.40 -9.96
CA PRO A 11 -28.81 6.77 -11.13
C PRO A 11 -29.22 7.43 -12.46
N ALA A 12 -30.46 7.92 -12.56
CA ALA A 12 -30.96 8.62 -13.74
C ALA A 12 -30.28 9.98 -13.94
N GLU A 13 -30.04 10.73 -12.86
CA GLU A 13 -29.30 11.99 -12.92
C GLU A 13 -27.83 11.77 -13.28
N ILE A 14 -27.20 10.72 -12.74
CA ILE A 14 -25.82 10.34 -13.08
C ILE A 14 -25.71 10.02 -14.58
N GLU A 15 -26.60 9.16 -15.10
CA GLU A 15 -26.61 8.78 -16.51
C GLU A 15 -26.87 9.99 -17.42
N HIS A 16 -27.84 10.84 -17.06
CA HIS A 16 -28.14 12.05 -17.82
C HIS A 16 -26.93 12.99 -17.90
N ASN A 17 -26.29 13.25 -16.76
CA ASN A 17 -25.12 14.11 -16.69
C ASN A 17 -23.91 13.50 -17.43
N TYR A 18 -23.74 12.18 -17.35
CA TYR A 18 -22.67 11.49 -18.08
C TYR A 18 -22.84 11.62 -19.60
N ARG A 19 -24.07 11.44 -20.13
CA ARG A 19 -24.34 11.62 -21.57
C ARG A 19 -24.02 13.03 -22.07
N HIS A 20 -24.38 14.06 -21.30
CA HIS A 20 -24.01 15.43 -21.64
C HIS A 20 -22.49 15.63 -21.69
N ALA A 21 -21.75 15.03 -20.74
CA ALA A 21 -20.30 15.07 -20.73
C ALA A 21 -19.71 14.31 -21.94
N GLN A 22 -20.22 13.11 -22.24
CA GLN A 22 -19.83 12.31 -23.38
C GLN A 22 -19.97 13.10 -24.69
N ASP A 23 -21.10 13.76 -24.92
CA ASP A 23 -21.31 14.62 -26.10
C ASP A 23 -20.30 15.78 -26.16
N ALA A 24 -19.94 16.35 -25.02
CA ALA A 24 -18.95 17.43 -24.95
C ALA A 24 -17.53 16.96 -25.33
N TYR A 25 -17.11 15.78 -24.85
CA TYR A 25 -15.83 15.19 -25.20
C TYR A 25 -15.80 14.66 -26.64
N ALA A 26 -16.90 14.13 -27.16
CA ALA A 26 -17.01 13.67 -28.54
C ALA A 26 -16.74 14.80 -29.55
N ARG A 27 -17.18 16.04 -29.25
CA ARG A 27 -16.87 17.23 -30.06
C ARG A 27 -15.37 17.55 -30.14
N LEU A 28 -14.58 17.05 -29.19
CA LEU A 28 -13.12 17.17 -29.15
C LEU A 28 -12.42 15.93 -29.74
N GLY A 29 -13.17 14.96 -30.28
CA GLY A 29 -12.64 13.71 -30.81
C GLY A 29 -12.24 12.70 -29.74
N VAL A 30 -12.77 12.82 -28.52
CA VAL A 30 -12.48 11.91 -27.39
C VAL A 30 -13.64 10.94 -27.18
N ASP A 31 -13.34 9.64 -27.23
CA ASP A 31 -14.26 8.57 -26.83
C ASP A 31 -14.10 8.30 -25.32
N THR A 32 -15.07 8.75 -24.53
CA THR A 32 -15.03 8.62 -23.07
C THR A 32 -15.23 7.19 -22.60
N ASP A 33 -16.02 6.38 -23.31
CA ASP A 33 -16.28 4.98 -22.94
C ASP A 33 -15.01 4.16 -23.16
N ALA A 34 -14.34 4.35 -24.30
CA ALA A 34 -13.05 3.73 -24.57
C ALA A 34 -11.96 4.17 -23.57
N ALA A 35 -11.94 5.46 -23.21
CA ALA A 35 -11.00 5.99 -22.23
C ALA A 35 -11.21 5.39 -20.83
N ILE A 36 -12.46 5.31 -20.35
CA ILE A 36 -12.81 4.70 -19.06
C ILE A 36 -12.48 3.21 -19.09
N ALA A 37 -12.87 2.49 -20.14
CA ALA A 37 -12.56 1.07 -20.28
C ALA A 37 -11.05 0.81 -20.24
N ARG A 38 -10.25 1.68 -20.87
CA ARG A 38 -8.79 1.59 -20.81
C ARG A 38 -8.25 1.89 -19.41
N ALA A 39 -8.75 2.94 -18.75
CA ALA A 39 -8.31 3.33 -17.41
C ALA A 39 -8.56 2.21 -16.38
N LEU A 40 -9.73 1.56 -16.44
CA LEU A 40 -10.10 0.46 -15.54
C LEU A 40 -9.19 -0.77 -15.65
N GLN A 41 -8.45 -0.92 -16.75
CA GLN A 41 -7.51 -2.01 -16.97
C GLN A 41 -6.10 -1.71 -16.44
N ILE A 42 -5.79 -0.48 -16.05
CA ILE A 42 -4.45 -0.09 -15.57
C ILE A 42 -4.35 -0.45 -14.09
N PRO A 43 -3.47 -1.39 -13.69
CA PRO A 43 -3.36 -1.78 -12.30
C PRO A 43 -2.73 -0.66 -11.46
N ILE A 44 -3.38 -0.31 -10.34
CA ILE A 44 -2.82 0.63 -9.36
C ILE A 44 -2.24 -0.15 -8.18
N SER A 45 -0.95 0.05 -7.88
CA SER A 45 -0.28 -0.62 -6.75
C SER A 45 -0.44 0.18 -5.47
N LEU A 46 -1.28 -0.33 -4.57
CA LEU A 46 -1.58 0.28 -3.28
C LEU A 46 -0.44 0.02 -2.30
N HIS A 47 0.08 1.06 -1.70
CA HIS A 47 1.13 0.96 -0.71
C HIS A 47 0.60 0.49 0.63
N CYS A 48 1.13 -0.62 1.15
CA CYS A 48 0.62 -1.24 2.38
C CYS A 48 0.81 -0.35 3.62
N TRP A 49 1.85 0.48 3.63
CA TRP A 49 2.28 1.24 4.80
C TRP A 49 1.38 2.39 5.22
N GLN A 50 0.40 2.74 4.40
CA GLN A 50 -0.63 3.70 4.80
C GLN A 50 -1.53 3.13 5.90
N GLY A 51 -1.75 1.81 5.94
CA GLY A 51 -2.72 1.23 6.89
C GLY A 51 -2.23 1.19 8.34
N ASP A 52 -0.93 1.37 8.58
CA ASP A 52 -0.32 1.23 9.90
C ASP A 52 0.73 2.32 10.21
N ASP A 53 0.67 3.45 9.52
CA ASP A 53 1.61 4.58 9.70
C ASP A 53 3.09 4.19 9.52
N VAL A 54 3.40 3.29 8.58
CA VAL A 54 4.78 2.79 8.35
C VAL A 54 5.33 2.01 9.56
N GLY A 55 4.45 1.40 10.37
CA GLY A 55 4.83 0.66 11.57
C GLY A 55 5.62 -0.62 11.28
N GLY A 56 5.15 -1.43 10.32
CA GLY A 56 5.64 -2.76 10.01
C GLY A 56 5.25 -3.80 11.07
N PHE A 57 5.46 -5.09 10.74
CA PHE A 57 5.13 -6.24 11.59
C PHE A 57 6.35 -7.08 12.00
N GLU A 58 7.56 -6.67 11.59
CA GLU A 58 8.77 -7.29 12.09
C GLU A 58 8.86 -7.15 13.62
N VAL A 59 9.31 -8.20 14.29
CA VAL A 59 9.55 -8.16 15.73
C VAL A 59 10.83 -7.38 15.96
N LYS A 60 10.73 -6.21 16.61
CA LYS A 60 11.85 -5.31 16.89
C LYS A 60 12.27 -5.43 18.35
N GLU A 61 13.57 -5.44 18.63
CA GLU A 61 14.11 -5.33 20.00
C GLU A 61 14.04 -3.89 20.54
N GLY A 62 13.75 -2.89 19.69
CA GLY A 62 13.57 -1.50 20.08
C GLY A 62 12.99 -0.63 18.95
N ALA A 63 12.46 0.54 19.31
CA ALA A 63 12.02 1.54 18.33
C ALA A 63 13.23 2.35 17.84
N VAL A 64 13.44 2.39 16.53
CA VAL A 64 14.45 3.25 15.92
C VAL A 64 13.75 4.11 14.89
N ASP A 65 13.50 5.37 15.23
CA ASP A 65 13.06 6.35 14.23
C ASP A 65 14.29 6.77 13.41
N SER A 66 14.36 6.30 12.17
CA SER A 66 15.44 6.65 11.22
C SER A 66 14.90 6.64 9.80
N GLY A 67 15.60 7.31 8.88
CA GLY A 67 15.22 7.37 7.46
C GLY A 67 14.56 8.68 7.02
N GLY A 68 14.30 9.62 7.94
CA GLY A 68 13.84 10.97 7.60
C GLY A 68 12.38 11.06 7.11
N ILE A 69 11.61 9.98 7.28
CA ILE A 69 10.17 9.92 6.96
C ILE A 69 9.33 9.88 8.25
N MET A 70 8.14 10.42 8.20
CA MET A 70 7.24 10.50 9.35
C MET A 70 5.79 10.44 8.89
N ALA A 71 5.00 9.57 9.53
CA ALA A 71 3.54 9.68 9.52
C ALA A 71 3.12 10.63 10.66
N THR A 72 2.20 11.55 10.37
CA THR A 72 1.80 12.60 11.31
C THR A 72 0.32 12.50 11.66
N GLY A 73 -0.03 12.81 12.90
CA GLY A 73 -1.39 12.74 13.42
C GLY A 73 -1.63 11.45 14.22
N ASN A 74 -2.69 11.47 15.04
CA ASN A 74 -3.04 10.38 15.97
C ASN A 74 -4.47 9.86 15.70
N PHE A 75 -4.82 9.70 14.43
CA PHE A 75 -6.14 9.16 14.09
C PHE A 75 -6.22 7.69 14.56
N PRO A 76 -7.27 7.28 15.29
CA PRO A 76 -7.36 5.94 15.83
C PRO A 76 -7.66 4.90 14.74
N GLY A 77 -7.35 3.64 15.02
CA GLY A 77 -7.79 2.51 14.17
C GLY A 77 -6.77 1.97 13.17
N ARG A 78 -5.51 2.42 13.23
CA ARG A 78 -4.44 1.84 12.40
C ARG A 78 -4.29 0.32 12.62
N ALA A 79 -3.97 -0.41 11.56
CA ALA A 79 -3.69 -1.83 11.62
C ALA A 79 -2.48 -2.14 12.51
N ARG A 80 -2.54 -3.25 13.24
CA ARG A 80 -1.50 -3.67 14.20
C ARG A 80 -0.80 -4.96 13.82
N ASN A 81 -1.29 -5.64 12.78
CA ASN A 81 -0.78 -6.91 12.29
C ASN A 81 -1.24 -7.15 10.85
N GLY A 82 -0.70 -8.19 10.21
CA GLY A 82 -1.02 -8.55 8.83
C GLY A 82 -2.50 -8.85 8.57
N ASP A 83 -3.23 -9.38 9.55
CA ASP A 83 -4.65 -9.71 9.38
C ASP A 83 -5.51 -8.46 9.35
N GLU A 84 -5.26 -7.51 10.26
CA GLU A 84 -5.93 -6.20 10.25
C GLU A 84 -5.62 -5.44 8.97
N LEU A 85 -4.35 -5.38 8.56
CA LEU A 85 -3.95 -4.64 7.37
C LEU A 85 -4.55 -5.22 6.08
N ARG A 86 -4.65 -6.55 5.96
CA ARG A 86 -5.35 -7.20 4.85
C ARG A 86 -6.84 -6.85 4.82
N GLN A 87 -7.51 -6.83 5.97
CA GLN A 87 -8.92 -6.44 6.06
C GLN A 87 -9.14 -4.98 5.63
N ASP A 88 -8.26 -4.07 6.05
CA ASP A 88 -8.30 -2.66 5.64
C ASP A 88 -8.09 -2.50 4.13
N LEU A 89 -7.10 -3.22 3.57
CA LEU A 89 -6.84 -3.23 2.13
C LEU A 89 -8.03 -3.78 1.33
N GLU A 90 -8.66 -4.87 1.79
CA GLU A 90 -9.86 -5.42 1.17
C GLU A 90 -11.03 -4.43 1.17
N GLN A 91 -11.20 -3.67 2.27
CA GLN A 91 -12.24 -2.66 2.33
C GLN A 91 -11.99 -1.53 1.34
N VAL A 92 -10.75 -1.06 1.21
CA VAL A 92 -10.38 -0.06 0.20
C VAL A 92 -10.59 -0.59 -1.22
N MET A 93 -10.22 -1.84 -1.50
CA MET A 93 -10.41 -2.46 -2.82
C MET A 93 -11.89 -2.55 -3.22
N LYS A 94 -12.82 -2.73 -2.29
CA LYS A 94 -14.27 -2.68 -2.57
C LYS A 94 -14.76 -1.30 -3.01
N LEU A 95 -14.05 -0.24 -2.62
CA LEU A 95 -14.41 1.14 -2.91
C LEU A 95 -13.73 1.68 -4.17
N LEU A 96 -12.69 1.01 -4.66
CA LEU A 96 -11.93 1.43 -5.83
C LEU A 96 -12.41 0.71 -7.10
N PRO A 97 -12.59 1.44 -8.21
CA PRO A 97 -12.83 0.80 -9.50
C PRO A 97 -11.53 0.27 -10.11
N GLY A 98 -11.67 -0.71 -11.00
CA GLY A 98 -10.55 -1.26 -11.77
C GLY A 98 -9.77 -2.35 -11.01
N VAL A 99 -8.51 -2.54 -11.41
CA VAL A 99 -7.64 -3.59 -10.87
C VAL A 99 -6.59 -2.99 -9.95
N GLN A 100 -6.34 -3.65 -8.81
CA GLN A 100 -5.31 -3.23 -7.86
C GLN A 100 -4.20 -4.27 -7.72
N ARG A 101 -3.06 -3.78 -7.24
CA ARG A 101 -1.95 -4.56 -6.70
C ARG A 101 -1.66 -4.07 -5.29
N VAL A 102 -0.83 -4.79 -4.54
CA VAL A 102 -0.33 -4.31 -3.25
C VAL A 102 1.18 -4.26 -3.25
N ASN A 103 1.72 -3.12 -2.85
CA ASN A 103 3.14 -2.88 -2.70
C ASN A 103 3.57 -3.08 -1.24
N LEU A 104 4.34 -4.14 -1.00
CA LEU A 104 4.82 -4.53 0.31
C LEU A 104 6.23 -3.99 0.59
N HIS A 105 6.53 -3.79 1.86
CA HIS A 105 7.89 -3.57 2.33
C HIS A 105 8.37 -4.77 3.16
N ALA A 106 9.68 -5.02 3.21
CA ALA A 106 10.25 -6.20 3.87
C ALA A 106 9.89 -6.31 5.37
N PHE A 107 9.81 -5.19 6.09
CA PHE A 107 9.39 -5.19 7.51
C PHE A 107 7.90 -5.51 7.74
N TYR A 108 7.10 -5.80 6.70
CA TYR A 108 5.75 -6.41 6.82
C TYR A 108 5.80 -7.94 6.84
N ALA A 109 6.99 -8.52 6.98
CA ALA A 109 7.19 -9.95 7.18
C ALA A 109 6.40 -10.47 8.39
N GLU A 110 5.78 -11.63 8.23
CA GLU A 110 5.06 -12.33 9.30
C GLU A 110 5.90 -13.50 9.80
N THR A 111 6.61 -13.27 10.90
CA THR A 111 7.62 -14.20 11.47
C THR A 111 7.10 -15.04 12.64
N SER A 112 5.78 -15.02 12.87
CA SER A 112 5.13 -15.74 13.99
C SER A 112 5.73 -15.41 15.36
N GLY A 113 6.05 -14.13 15.59
CA GLY A 113 6.60 -13.65 16.86
C GLY A 113 8.10 -13.89 17.05
N ARG A 114 8.81 -14.43 16.04
CA ARG A 114 10.25 -14.60 16.10
C ARG A 114 10.98 -13.39 15.52
N VAL A 115 12.07 -12.99 16.15
CA VAL A 115 12.99 -12.02 15.56
C VAL A 115 13.70 -12.68 14.38
N VAL A 116 13.61 -12.08 13.19
CA VAL A 116 14.31 -12.49 11.99
C VAL A 116 15.03 -11.27 11.44
N SER A 117 16.34 -11.40 11.23
CA SER A 117 17.16 -10.34 10.69
C SER A 117 16.76 -10.01 9.24
N ARG A 118 16.89 -8.75 8.82
CA ARG A 118 16.43 -8.31 7.48
C ARG A 118 17.21 -8.95 6.33
N ASP A 119 18.50 -9.25 6.54
CA ASP A 119 19.36 -10.02 5.64
C ASP A 119 19.06 -11.54 5.63
N ALA A 120 18.17 -12.01 6.52
CA ALA A 120 17.73 -13.39 6.63
C ALA A 120 16.23 -13.57 6.31
N LEU A 121 15.57 -12.55 5.76
CA LEU A 121 14.18 -12.68 5.34
C LEU A 121 14.06 -13.57 4.10
N GLU A 122 13.14 -14.51 4.14
CA GLU A 122 12.85 -15.50 3.11
C GLU A 122 11.39 -15.42 2.66
N PRO A 123 11.03 -15.98 1.49
CA PRO A 123 9.64 -16.02 1.00
C PRO A 123 8.63 -16.61 2.00
N LYS A 124 9.05 -17.54 2.87
CA LYS A 124 8.18 -18.14 3.90
C LYS A 124 7.56 -17.09 4.83
N HIS A 125 8.26 -15.99 5.10
CA HIS A 125 7.76 -14.90 5.95
C HIS A 125 6.71 -14.03 5.25
N PHE A 126 6.47 -14.24 3.95
CA PHE A 126 5.45 -13.56 3.17
C PHE A 126 4.40 -14.54 2.62
N SER A 127 4.41 -15.80 3.05
CA SER A 127 3.49 -16.85 2.59
C SER A 127 2.03 -16.42 2.70
N ARG A 128 1.64 -15.87 3.85
CA ARG A 128 0.27 -15.36 4.09
C ARG A 128 -0.12 -14.23 3.14
N TRP A 129 0.81 -13.32 2.83
CA TRP A 129 0.60 -12.28 1.82
C TRP A 129 0.40 -12.88 0.42
N MET A 130 1.23 -13.85 0.04
CA MET A 130 1.13 -14.52 -1.26
C MET A 130 -0.17 -15.31 -1.40
N ASP A 131 -0.58 -16.05 -0.38
CA ASP A 131 -1.82 -16.83 -0.36
C ASP A 131 -3.04 -15.89 -0.44
N TRP A 132 -3.03 -14.81 0.33
CA TRP A 132 -4.06 -13.78 0.28
C TRP A 132 -4.17 -13.10 -1.09
N ALA A 133 -3.05 -12.65 -1.65
CA ALA A 133 -3.02 -12.01 -2.97
C ALA A 133 -3.51 -12.96 -4.07
N LYS A 134 -3.14 -14.25 -3.98
CA LYS A 134 -3.59 -15.29 -4.90
C LYS A 134 -5.10 -15.52 -4.78
N ALA A 135 -5.66 -15.55 -3.57
CA ALA A 135 -7.10 -15.70 -3.35
C ALA A 135 -7.89 -14.54 -3.98
N LEU A 136 -7.37 -13.31 -3.90
CA LEU A 136 -7.96 -12.11 -4.50
C LEU A 136 -7.59 -11.91 -5.97
N ARG A 137 -6.69 -12.72 -6.53
CA ARG A 137 -6.15 -12.59 -7.90
C ARG A 137 -5.50 -11.24 -8.17
N ILE A 138 -4.83 -10.68 -7.16
CA ILE A 138 -4.07 -9.44 -7.27
C ILE A 138 -2.57 -9.72 -7.31
N GLY A 139 -1.81 -8.78 -7.85
CA GLY A 139 -0.35 -8.84 -7.83
C GLY A 139 0.26 -8.24 -6.57
N LEU A 140 1.46 -8.71 -6.21
CA LEU A 140 2.29 -8.12 -5.18
C LEU A 140 3.53 -7.45 -5.79
N ASP A 141 3.84 -6.25 -5.32
CA ASP A 141 5.11 -5.54 -5.49
C ASP A 141 5.89 -5.57 -4.18
N PHE A 142 7.20 -5.34 -4.22
CA PHE A 142 8.07 -5.54 -3.06
C PHE A 142 9.21 -4.52 -2.95
N ASN A 143 9.55 -4.14 -1.72
CA ASN A 143 10.64 -3.21 -1.41
C ASN A 143 11.47 -3.75 -0.24
N PRO A 144 12.80 -3.71 -0.30
CA PRO A 144 13.63 -3.88 0.89
C PRO A 144 13.47 -2.69 1.84
N THR A 145 13.46 -2.92 3.16
CA THR A 145 13.36 -1.85 4.18
C THR A 145 14.76 -1.42 4.65
N PHE A 146 15.22 -0.24 4.24
CA PHE A 146 16.55 0.32 4.60
C PHE A 146 16.49 1.45 5.63
N PHE A 147 15.43 1.51 6.43
CA PHE A 147 15.22 2.52 7.46
C PHE A 147 14.60 1.87 8.72
N ALA A 148 14.40 2.65 9.77
CA ALA A 148 13.89 2.16 11.05
C ALA A 148 14.63 0.92 11.59
N HIS A 149 15.97 0.96 11.57
CA HIS A 149 16.83 -0.16 11.98
C HIS A 149 18.13 0.34 12.60
N PRO A 150 18.70 -0.34 13.62
CA PRO A 150 19.96 0.08 14.25
C PRO A 150 21.11 0.28 13.25
N LYS A 151 21.22 -0.60 12.24
CA LYS A 151 22.22 -0.49 11.14
C LYS A 151 21.93 0.60 10.09
N ALA A 152 20.92 1.43 10.32
CA ALA A 152 20.61 2.63 9.52
C ALA A 152 20.61 3.92 10.37
N ALA A 153 20.90 3.83 11.68
CA ALA A 153 20.84 4.97 12.60
C ALA A 153 21.83 6.08 12.26
N ASP A 154 22.97 5.74 11.65
CA ASP A 154 23.99 6.70 11.19
C ASP A 154 23.58 7.47 9.92
N GLY A 155 22.38 7.22 9.38
CA GLY A 155 21.85 7.88 8.18
C GLY A 155 22.39 7.33 6.86
N PHE A 156 23.24 6.29 6.90
CA PHE A 156 23.75 5.60 5.71
C PHE A 156 23.47 4.10 5.76
N THR A 157 23.18 3.49 4.62
CA THR A 157 22.95 2.03 4.47
C THR A 157 23.85 1.42 3.41
N LEU A 158 23.40 1.35 2.16
CA LEU A 158 24.19 0.82 1.03
C LEU A 158 25.49 1.62 0.81
N SER A 159 25.50 2.90 1.17
CA SER A 159 26.66 3.80 1.06
C SER A 159 27.41 3.99 2.39
N HIS A 160 27.15 3.16 3.41
CA HIS A 160 27.79 3.27 4.70
C HIS A 160 29.32 3.08 4.61
N ARG A 161 30.13 3.76 5.44
CA ARG A 161 31.61 3.64 5.38
C ARG A 161 32.11 2.29 5.89
N ASP A 162 31.48 1.76 6.92
CA ASP A 162 31.73 0.41 7.44
C ASP A 162 31.31 -0.67 6.42
N PRO A 163 32.24 -1.53 5.95
CA PRO A 163 31.92 -2.62 5.02
C PRO A 163 30.93 -3.65 5.60
N THR A 164 30.90 -3.86 6.90
CA THR A 164 30.00 -4.82 7.55
C THR A 164 28.54 -4.36 7.51
N ILE A 165 28.30 -3.05 7.63
CA ILE A 165 26.96 -2.46 7.48
C ILE A 165 26.52 -2.49 6.03
N ARG A 166 27.41 -2.19 5.07
CA ARG A 166 27.07 -2.33 3.65
C ARG A 166 26.70 -3.77 3.30
N GLN A 167 27.51 -4.73 3.75
CA GLN A 167 27.28 -6.16 3.48
C GLN A 167 25.96 -6.68 4.06
N PHE A 168 25.47 -6.08 5.15
CA PHE A 168 24.16 -6.40 5.71
C PHE A 168 22.99 -5.91 4.83
N TRP A 169 23.17 -4.81 4.10
CA TRP A 169 22.11 -4.22 3.27
C TRP A 169 22.13 -4.68 1.80
N VAL A 170 23.24 -5.29 1.35
CA VAL A 170 23.40 -5.93 0.03
C VAL A 170 22.79 -7.31 0.05
#